data_AF-A0A924NUQ8-F1
#
_entry.id   AF-A0A924NUQ8-F1
#
_cell.length_a   1.000
_cell.length_b   1.000
_cell.length_c   1.000
_cell.angle_alpha   90.00
_cell.angle_beta   90.00
_cell.angle_gamma   90.00
#
_symmetry.space_group_name_H-M   'P 1'
#
loop_
_entity.id
_entity.type
_entity.pdbx_description
1 polymer ?
#
loop_
_entity_poly.entity_id
_entity_poly.type
_entity_poly.pdbx_seq_one_letter_code
_entity_poly.pdbx_strand_id
1 'polypeptide(L)' 'AHAFKLKVVAEGVETEEQSRLLRLMGCDEMQGFLFSPPVPADVFQQKFLLPAGGSVTLAA' A
#
# COMPACT_ATOMS: atom_id res chain seq x y z
N ALA A 1 -11.28 8.99 -14.59
CA ALA A 1 -11.77 8.02 -13.60
C ALA A 1 -12.90 8.57 -12.73
N HIS A 2 -12.73 9.76 -12.13
CA HIS A 2 -13.75 10.34 -11.24
C HIS A 2 -15.14 10.50 -11.86
N ALA A 3 -15.24 10.87 -13.14
CA ALA A 3 -16.52 10.98 -13.85
C ALA A 3 -17.29 9.64 -13.93
N PHE A 4 -16.57 8.51 -13.89
CA PHE A 4 -17.15 7.16 -13.90
C PHE A 4 -17.24 6.55 -12.50
N LYS A 5 -16.92 7.31 -11.44
CA LYS A 5 -16.90 6.86 -10.04
C LYS A 5 -16.06 5.60 -9.82
N LEU A 6 -14.99 5.44 -10.60
CA LEU A 6 -14.05 4.34 -10.45
C LEU A 6 -12.96 4.74 -9.44
N LYS A 7 -12.55 3.77 -8.62
CA LYS A 7 -11.34 3.88 -7.80
C LYS A 7 -10.10 3.78 -8.68
N VAL A 8 -9.06 4.52 -8.34
CA VAL A 8 -7.77 4.52 -9.03
C VAL A 8 -6.65 4.21 -8.07
N VAL A 9 -5.81 3.26 -8.46
CA VAL A 9 -4.49 3.01 -7.89
C VAL A 9 -3.44 3.72 -8.74
N ALA A 10 -2.58 4.52 -8.12
CA ALA A 10 -1.33 4.99 -8.73
C ALA A 10 -0.17 4.08 -8.32
N GLU A 11 0.47 3.44 -9.29
CA GLU A 11 1.65 2.59 -9.07
C GLU A 11 2.96 3.35 -9.35
N GLY A 12 4.06 2.92 -8.72
CA GLY A 12 5.38 3.53 -8.90
C GLY A 12 5.59 4.83 -8.10
N VAL A 13 4.92 4.99 -6.95
CA VAL A 13 5.15 6.13 -6.05
C VAL A 13 6.44 5.92 -5.24
N GLU A 14 7.46 6.73 -5.53
CA GLU A 14 8.80 6.60 -4.95
C GLU A 14 9.18 7.78 -4.03
N THR A 15 8.52 8.92 -4.17
CA THR A 15 8.83 10.14 -3.40
C THR A 15 7.62 10.75 -2.71
N GLU A 16 7.87 11.43 -1.58
CA GLU A 16 6.83 12.18 -0.84
C GLU A 16 6.15 13.25 -1.71
N GLU A 17 6.88 13.86 -2.63
CA GLU A 17 6.34 14.85 -3.55
C GLU A 17 5.29 14.24 -4.50
N GLN A 18 5.57 13.05 -5.06
CA GLN A 18 4.63 12.31 -5.89
C GLN A 18 3.37 11.93 -5.09
N SER A 19 3.54 11.36 -3.88
CA SER A 19 2.45 11.02 -2.96
C SER A 19 1.57 12.24 -2.68
N ARG A 20 2.17 13.39 -2.36
CA ARG A 20 1.45 14.64 -2.09
C ARG A 20 0.65 15.11 -3.29
N LEU A 21 1.25 15.09 -4.49
CA LEU A 21 0.56 15.48 -5.72
C LEU A 21 -0.63 14.57 -6.02
N LEU A 22 -0.46 13.26 -5.91
CA LEU A 22 -1.52 12.26 -6.13
C LEU A 22 -2.67 12.43 -5.14
N ARG A 23 -2.40 12.76 -3.87
CA ARG A 23 -3.44 13.07 -2.88
C ARG A 23 -4.22 14.32 -3.27
N LEU A 24 -3.54 15.38 -3.72
CA LEU A 24 -4.20 16.61 -4.18
C LEU A 24 -5.07 16.38 -5.42
N MET A 25 -4.67 15.45 -6.29
CA MET A 25 -5.44 15.04 -7.45
C MET A 25 -6.62 14.11 -7.11
N GLY A 26 -6.78 13.72 -5.84
CA GLY A 26 -7.86 12.81 -5.41
C GLY A 26 -7.66 11.37 -5.90
N CYS A 27 -6.41 10.89 -5.97
CA CYS A 27 -6.13 9.47 -6.18
C CYS A 27 -6.52 8.66 -4.93
N ASP A 28 -7.19 7.53 -5.13
CA ASP A 28 -7.79 6.75 -4.03
C ASP A 28 -6.74 5.92 -3.28
N GLU A 29 -5.85 5.28 -4.03
CA GLU A 29 -4.90 4.29 -3.51
C GLU A 29 -3.54 4.46 -4.21
N MET A 30 -2.45 4.10 -3.52
CA MET A 30 -1.09 4.29 -4.02
C MET A 30 -0.21 3.09 -3.69
N GLN A 31 0.66 2.73 -4.62
CA GLN A 31 1.66 1.67 -4.46
C GLN A 31 3.02 2.15 -4.97
N GLY A 32 4.08 1.85 -4.24
CA GLY A 32 5.44 2.09 -4.71
C GLY A 32 6.48 2.05 -3.59
N PHE A 33 7.74 2.26 -3.98
CA PHE A 33 8.89 2.09 -3.09
C PHE A 33 8.95 3.11 -1.96
N LEU A 34 8.19 4.22 -2.07
CA LEU A 34 7.98 5.15 -0.96
C LEU A 34 7.40 4.42 0.27
N PHE A 35 6.50 3.46 0.04
CA PHE A 35 5.83 2.70 1.11
C PHE A 35 6.59 1.42 1.43
N SER A 36 6.87 0.62 0.40
CA SER A 36 7.64 -0.61 0.52
C SER A 36 8.06 -1.13 -0.86
N PRO A 37 9.26 -1.69 -1.02
CA PRO A 37 9.52 -2.57 -2.16
C PRO A 37 8.65 -3.83 -2.06
N PRO A 38 8.51 -4.60 -3.16
CA PRO A 38 8.00 -5.97 -3.08
C PRO A 38 8.83 -6.78 -2.09
N VAL A 39 8.17 -7.55 -1.23
CA VAL A 39 8.82 -8.38 -0.22
C VAL A 39 8.29 -9.82 -0.29
N PRO A 40 9.07 -10.81 0.20
CA PRO A 40 8.57 -12.17 0.41
C PRO A 40 7.30 -12.21 1.29
N ALA A 41 6.49 -13.25 1.11
CA ALA A 41 5.19 -13.36 1.76
C ALA A 41 5.26 -13.39 3.30
N ASP A 42 6.28 -14.04 3.86
CA ASP A 42 6.53 -14.09 5.31
C ASP A 42 6.88 -12.69 5.86
N VAL A 43 7.69 -11.92 5.13
CA VAL A 43 8.00 -10.53 5.47
C VAL A 43 6.76 -9.64 5.37
N PHE A 44 5.95 -9.81 4.33
CA PHE A 44 4.69 -9.07 4.18
C PHE A 44 3.75 -9.35 5.35
N GLN A 45 3.58 -10.63 5.69
CA GLN A 45 2.74 -11.07 6.80
C GLN A 45 3.18 -10.39 8.10
N GLN A 46 4.47 -10.47 8.43
CA GLN A 46 5.03 -9.86 9.65
C GLN A 46 4.89 -8.33 9.69
N LYS A 47 5.09 -7.64 8.55
CA LYS A 47 5.09 -6.18 8.49
C LYS A 47 3.69 -5.56 8.43
N PHE A 48 2.76 -6.20 7.75
CA PHE A 48 1.50 -5.56 7.34
C PHE A 48 0.23 -6.31 7.78
N LEU A 49 0.31 -7.61 8.11
CA LEU A 49 -0.86 -8.40 8.49
C LEU A 49 -0.91 -8.73 9.99
N LEU A 50 0.24 -8.82 10.66
CA LEU A 50 0.30 -9.22 12.07
C LEU A 50 0.33 -8.01 13.02
N PRO A 51 -0.38 -8.09 14.16
CA PRO A 51 -0.25 -7.09 15.21
C PRO A 51 1.16 -7.15 15.81
N ALA A 52 1.69 -5.99 16.20
CA ALA A 52 2.99 -5.90 16.86
C ALA A 52 2.99 -6.79 18.13
N GLY A 53 3.68 -7.93 18.06
CA GLY A 53 3.81 -8.91 19.15
C GLY A 53 2.92 -10.17 19.07
N GLY A 54 2.16 -10.39 17.99
CA GLY A 54 1.27 -11.55 17.86
C GLY A 54 1.90 -12.77 17.21
N SER A 55 1.97 -13.89 17.94
CA SER A 55 2.18 -15.22 17.35
C SER A 55 0.91 -15.68 16.65
N VAL A 56 0.99 -16.03 15.37
CA VAL A 56 -0.13 -16.63 14.63
C VAL A 56 -0.10 -18.12 14.86
N THR A 57 -1.07 -18.66 15.56
CA THR A 57 -1.46 -20.05 15.36
C THR A 57 -2.18 -20.13 14.03
N LEU A 58 -1.56 -20.78 13.02
CA LEU A 58 -2.31 -21.20 11.83
C LEU A 58 -3.42 -22.13 12.34
N ALA A 59 -4.67 -21.66 12.28
CA ALA A 59 -5.79 -22.58 12.33
C ALA A 59 -5.73 -23.43 11.05
N ALA A 60 -5.44 -24.71 11.24
CA ALA A 60 -5.48 -25.74 10.21
C ALA A 60 -6.91 -25.96 9.70
#